data_AF-A0A2G8JMR2-F1
#
_entry.id   AF-A0A2G8JMR2-F1
#
_cell.length_a   1.000
_cell.length_b   1.000
_cell.length_c   1.000
_cell.angle_alpha   90.00
_cell.angle_beta   90.00
_cell.angle_gamma   90.00
#
_symmetry.space_group_name_H-M   'P 1'
#
loop_
_entity.id
_entity.type
_entity.pdbx_description
1 polymer ?
#
loop_
_entity_poly.entity_id
_entity_poly.type
_entity_poly.pdbx_seq_one_letter_code
_entity_poly.pdbx_strand_id
1 'polypeptide(L)'
;SLPDPTRSSAIAVIGPRTNNAAVDTANFFNLFKVPQVSFAATSSILSQAQYEYFLRTVSSVENQIDALLSVIMYHNWTTVILLYTDDFAFGRDTRQIFTEKSIELEICIALARQFRIDSTPDELSDIGREIKKFENIRVIVAIAEESPMLVLLSQFKRDRLYGYVWLGTDSWTVSTQLINPDYYPVVKGMLAIVPHTEQDDDFQEYIHDVRVQQSGLRVEDPFLAEYWEKQLNCTFVMTSGLADVRQCDNEEELPSSDPFFEYVPVGSIFDAVETIALVS
;
A
#
# COMPACT_ATOMS: atom_id res chain seq x y z
N SER A 1 -15.56 -4.75 -36.44
CA SER A 1 -15.18 -3.34 -36.63
C SER A 1 -14.30 -2.96 -35.46
N LEU A 2 -13.09 -2.45 -35.73
CA LEU A 2 -12.27 -1.84 -34.68
C LEU A 2 -13.03 -0.63 -34.11
N PRO A 3 -12.99 -0.39 -32.79
CA PRO A 3 -13.66 0.75 -32.18
C PRO A 3 -13.14 2.08 -32.78
N ASP A 4 -14.06 3.02 -32.98
CA ASP A 4 -13.83 4.35 -33.55
C ASP A 4 -12.95 5.20 -32.61
N PRO A 5 -11.77 5.68 -33.06
CA PRO A 5 -10.84 6.46 -32.23
C PRO A 5 -11.37 7.87 -31.85
N THR A 6 -12.57 8.26 -32.29
CA THR A 6 -13.19 9.56 -31.93
C THR A 6 -14.11 9.51 -30.71
N ARG A 7 -14.29 8.35 -30.05
CA ARG A 7 -15.00 8.24 -28.77
C ARG A 7 -14.02 8.29 -27.59
N SER A 8 -13.77 9.50 -27.10
CA SER A 8 -13.04 9.82 -25.86
C SER A 8 -11.55 9.43 -25.86
N SER A 9 -10.69 10.36 -26.28
CA SER A 9 -9.25 10.29 -25.99
C SER A 9 -9.03 10.68 -24.53
N ALA A 10 -8.39 9.82 -23.74
CA ALA A 10 -8.02 10.15 -22.36
C ALA A 10 -6.94 11.25 -22.39
N ILE A 11 -7.21 12.36 -21.70
CA ILE A 11 -6.29 13.51 -21.62
C ILE A 11 -5.23 13.35 -20.53
N ALA A 12 -5.51 12.51 -19.53
CA ALA A 12 -4.63 12.19 -18.42
C ALA A 12 -5.09 10.88 -17.73
N VAL A 13 -4.24 10.32 -16.88
CA VAL A 13 -4.52 9.11 -16.10
C VAL A 13 -4.22 9.37 -14.62
N ILE A 14 -5.13 8.97 -13.74
CA ILE A 14 -4.92 9.02 -12.29
C ILE A 14 -4.52 7.64 -11.78
N GLY A 15 -3.51 7.58 -10.92
CA GLY A 15 -2.96 6.36 -10.36
C GLY A 15 -1.77 5.79 -11.15
N PRO A 16 -1.43 4.51 -10.95
CA PRO A 16 -1.99 3.57 -9.99
C PRO A 16 -1.42 3.78 -8.57
N ARG A 17 -1.83 2.91 -7.63
CA ARG A 17 -1.38 2.93 -6.23
C ARG A 17 0.01 2.31 -6.04
N THR A 18 0.28 1.13 -6.59
CA THR A 18 1.52 0.39 -6.33
C THR A 18 2.68 0.88 -7.19
N ASN A 19 3.90 0.76 -6.68
CA ASN A 19 5.08 1.29 -7.35
C ASN A 19 5.39 0.52 -8.65
N ASN A 20 5.28 -0.80 -8.62
CA ASN A 20 5.50 -1.64 -9.80
C ASN A 20 4.50 -1.31 -10.93
N ALA A 21 3.21 -1.21 -10.59
CA ALA A 21 2.21 -0.84 -11.58
C ALA A 21 2.43 0.58 -12.11
N ALA A 22 2.90 1.50 -11.26
CA ALA A 22 3.20 2.87 -11.69
C ALA A 22 4.36 2.92 -12.68
N VAL A 23 5.43 2.14 -12.47
CA VAL A 23 6.53 2.02 -13.45
C VAL A 23 6.03 1.42 -14.76
N ASP A 24 5.24 0.35 -14.71
CA ASP A 24 4.71 -0.32 -15.91
C ASP A 24 3.80 0.62 -16.73
N THR A 25 2.88 1.29 -16.04
CA THR A 25 1.95 2.25 -16.67
C THR A 25 2.66 3.50 -17.17
N ALA A 26 3.64 4.02 -16.44
CA ALA A 26 4.43 5.17 -16.87
C ALA A 26 5.22 4.85 -18.14
N ASN A 27 5.82 3.66 -18.25
CA ASN A 27 6.49 3.21 -19.48
C ASN A 27 5.52 3.24 -20.67
N PHE A 28 4.27 2.80 -20.48
CA PHE A 28 3.26 2.81 -21.52
C PHE A 28 2.79 4.23 -21.89
N PHE A 29 2.37 5.04 -20.91
CA PHE A 29 1.80 6.36 -21.17
C PHE A 29 2.82 7.38 -21.67
N ASN A 30 4.10 7.26 -21.29
CA ASN A 30 5.17 8.07 -21.85
C ASN A 30 5.30 7.91 -23.38
N LEU A 31 5.05 6.71 -23.93
CA LEU A 31 5.09 6.49 -25.38
C LEU A 31 4.03 7.29 -26.13
N PHE A 32 2.87 7.49 -25.48
CA PHE A 32 1.73 8.22 -26.04
C PHE A 32 1.65 9.66 -25.57
N LYS A 33 2.61 10.12 -24.75
CA LYS A 33 2.64 11.48 -24.18
C LYS A 33 1.38 11.81 -23.39
N VAL A 34 0.81 10.81 -22.73
CA VAL A 34 -0.36 10.97 -21.87
C VAL A 34 0.15 11.19 -20.44
N PRO A 35 -0.17 12.33 -19.81
CA PRO A 35 0.24 12.59 -18.43
C PRO A 35 -0.43 11.60 -17.48
N GLN A 36 0.35 11.09 -16.54
CA GLN A 36 -0.08 10.19 -15.49
C GLN A 36 0.24 10.82 -14.13
N VAL A 37 -0.75 10.93 -13.24
CA VAL A 37 -0.59 11.46 -11.88
C VAL A 37 -0.89 10.35 -10.87
N SER A 38 0.14 9.78 -10.25
CA SER A 38 -0.05 8.80 -9.17
C SER A 38 -0.27 9.48 -7.82
N PHE A 39 -1.25 8.99 -7.08
CA PHE A 39 -1.58 9.44 -5.72
C PHE A 39 -0.87 8.66 -4.60
N ALA A 40 -0.04 7.67 -4.93
CA ALA A 40 0.61 6.82 -3.91
C ALA A 40 1.97 6.21 -4.29
N ALA A 41 2.37 6.19 -5.56
CA ALA A 41 3.65 5.60 -5.95
C ALA A 41 4.85 6.48 -5.54
N THR A 42 5.68 5.97 -4.64
CA THR A 42 6.82 6.68 -4.03
C THR A 42 8.18 6.29 -4.61
N SER A 43 8.26 5.28 -5.48
CA SER A 43 9.50 4.84 -6.14
C SER A 43 10.39 6.00 -6.61
N SER A 44 11.69 5.93 -6.30
CA SER A 44 12.64 6.97 -6.72
C SER A 44 12.88 6.93 -8.24
N ILE A 45 12.78 5.74 -8.84
CA ILE A 45 12.97 5.49 -10.28
C ILE A 45 12.02 6.37 -11.11
N LEU A 46 10.79 6.59 -10.65
CA LEU A 46 9.79 7.43 -11.30
C LEU A 46 10.15 8.93 -11.34
N SER A 47 11.22 9.35 -10.65
CA SER A 47 11.75 10.73 -10.71
C SER A 47 12.82 10.91 -11.79
N GLN A 48 13.19 9.84 -12.51
CA GLN A 48 14.20 9.92 -13.56
C GLN A 48 13.65 10.58 -14.84
N ALA A 49 14.52 11.25 -15.59
CA ALA A 49 14.16 12.03 -16.78
C ALA A 49 13.44 11.24 -17.89
N GLN A 50 13.53 9.91 -17.89
CA GLN A 50 12.80 9.06 -18.85
C GLN A 50 11.29 9.02 -18.60
N TYR A 51 10.84 9.38 -17.39
CA TYR A 51 9.43 9.40 -17.01
C TYR A 51 8.83 10.82 -17.12
N GLU A 52 9.04 11.49 -18.25
CA GLU A 52 8.67 12.90 -18.49
C GLU A 52 7.17 13.20 -18.25
N TYR A 53 6.29 12.24 -18.54
CA TYR A 53 4.84 12.38 -18.40
C TYR A 53 4.32 11.78 -17.08
N PHE A 54 5.21 11.36 -16.17
CA PHE A 54 4.82 10.89 -14.85
C PHE A 54 4.92 12.00 -13.81
N LEU A 55 3.84 12.15 -13.05
CA LEU A 55 3.69 13.09 -11.95
C LEU A 55 3.15 12.31 -10.73
N ARG A 56 3.29 12.89 -9.55
CA ARG A 56 2.71 12.35 -8.33
C ARG A 56 2.41 13.44 -7.30
N THR A 57 1.40 13.18 -6.48
CA THR A 57 0.99 14.05 -5.35
C THR A 57 1.55 13.57 -4.02
N VAL A 58 2.40 12.54 -4.04
CA VAL A 58 3.12 12.05 -2.87
C VAL A 58 4.62 12.27 -3.02
N SER A 59 5.31 12.29 -1.88
CA SER A 59 6.76 12.41 -1.82
C SER A 59 7.48 11.17 -2.39
N SER A 60 8.73 11.35 -2.84
CA SER A 60 9.65 10.25 -3.08
C SER A 60 9.92 9.42 -1.82
N VAL A 61 10.21 8.14 -2.01
CA VAL A 61 10.60 7.20 -0.95
C VAL A 61 11.87 7.63 -0.23
N GLU A 62 12.75 8.41 -0.87
CA GLU A 62 13.96 8.96 -0.24
C GLU A 62 13.65 9.72 1.06
N ASN A 63 12.61 10.57 1.04
CA ASN A 63 12.21 11.33 2.22
C ASN A 63 11.62 10.41 3.31
N GLN A 64 10.96 9.32 2.93
CA GLN A 64 10.46 8.33 3.89
C GLN A 64 11.62 7.54 4.53
N ILE A 65 12.66 7.24 3.76
CA ILE A 65 13.88 6.63 4.27
C ILE A 65 14.60 7.55 5.24
N ASP A 66 14.71 8.84 4.94
CA ASP A 66 15.29 9.83 5.86
C ASP A 66 14.51 9.91 7.18
N ALA A 67 13.18 9.85 7.12
CA ALA A 67 12.34 9.78 8.31
C ALA A 67 12.54 8.48 9.10
N LEU A 68 12.61 7.32 8.43
CA LEU A 68 12.88 6.03 9.07
C LEU A 68 14.23 6.04 9.80
N LEU A 69 15.28 6.55 9.15
CA LEU A 69 16.61 6.66 9.74
C LEU A 69 16.62 7.62 10.93
N SER A 70 15.87 8.72 10.86
CA SER A 70 15.70 9.65 11.98
C SER A 70 15.06 8.96 13.20
N VAL A 71 14.06 8.09 12.99
CA VAL A 71 13.47 7.27 14.06
C VAL A 71 14.50 6.30 14.65
N ILE A 72 15.29 5.62 13.81
CA ILE A 72 16.34 4.70 14.24
C ILE A 72 17.36 5.42 15.12
N MET A 73 17.83 6.60 14.68
CA MET A 73 18.77 7.43 15.44
C MET A 73 18.18 7.95 16.75
N TYR A 74 16.93 8.42 16.73
CA TYR A 74 16.26 8.92 17.92
C TYR A 74 16.20 7.86 19.05
N HIS A 75 15.98 6.60 18.68
CA HIS A 75 15.97 5.48 19.62
C HIS A 75 17.36 4.92 19.94
N ASN A 76 18.43 5.49 19.38
CA ASN A 76 19.81 5.01 19.50
C ASN A 76 19.99 3.55 19.05
N TRP A 77 19.22 3.12 18.06
CA TRP A 77 19.40 1.80 17.46
C TRP A 77 20.56 1.85 16.46
N THR A 78 21.66 1.20 16.80
CA THR A 78 22.87 1.19 15.95
C THR A 78 22.92 0.00 15.00
N THR A 79 22.07 -1.01 15.21
CA THR A 79 22.02 -2.22 14.38
C THR A 79 20.58 -2.65 14.11
N VAL A 80 20.27 -2.92 12.84
CA VAL A 80 18.93 -3.32 12.37
C VAL A 80 19.00 -4.56 11.47
N ILE A 81 17.85 -5.21 11.29
CA ILE A 81 17.61 -6.22 10.25
C ILE A 81 16.81 -5.55 9.13
N LEU A 82 17.20 -5.79 7.88
CA LEU A 82 16.53 -5.26 6.71
C LEU A 82 15.84 -6.39 5.94
N LEU A 83 14.52 -6.28 5.81
CA LEU A 83 13.71 -7.14 4.94
C LEU A 83 13.15 -6.30 3.80
N TYR A 84 13.24 -6.79 2.57
CA TYR A 84 12.75 -6.03 1.42
C TYR A 84 12.13 -6.92 0.35
N THR A 85 11.21 -6.39 -0.44
CA THR A 85 10.63 -7.14 -1.55
C THR A 85 11.59 -7.23 -2.73
N ASP A 86 11.65 -8.40 -3.38
CA ASP A 86 12.53 -8.63 -4.53
C ASP A 86 11.91 -8.13 -5.84
N ASP A 87 11.50 -6.87 -5.85
CA ASP A 87 10.95 -6.17 -7.01
C ASP A 87 11.84 -4.99 -7.42
N PHE A 88 11.82 -4.67 -8.72
CA PHE A 88 12.69 -3.64 -9.27
C PHE A 88 12.23 -2.23 -8.91
N ALA A 89 10.93 -1.96 -8.94
CA ALA A 89 10.42 -0.61 -8.84
C ALA A 89 10.52 -0.03 -7.42
N PHE A 90 10.44 -0.86 -6.38
CA PHE A 90 10.38 -0.38 -5.00
C PHE A 90 11.42 -1.05 -4.11
N GLY A 91 11.32 -2.37 -3.89
CA GLY A 91 12.09 -3.03 -2.84
C GLY A 91 13.61 -2.97 -3.05
N ARG A 92 14.10 -3.32 -4.25
CA ARG A 92 15.55 -3.30 -4.56
C ARG A 92 16.14 -1.89 -4.56
N ASP A 93 15.45 -0.95 -5.21
CA ASP A 93 15.84 0.46 -5.30
C ASP A 93 15.91 1.10 -3.91
N THR A 94 14.83 0.99 -3.16
CA THR A 94 14.73 1.57 -1.83
C THR A 94 15.70 0.90 -0.84
N ARG A 95 15.97 -0.41 -0.99
CA ARG A 95 17.02 -1.09 -0.23
C ARG A 95 18.41 -0.49 -0.50
N GLN A 96 18.72 -0.10 -1.73
CA GLN A 96 19.98 0.56 -2.05
C GLN A 96 20.07 1.91 -1.34
N ILE A 97 19.04 2.75 -1.48
CA ILE A 97 18.95 4.07 -0.83
C ILE A 97 19.11 3.95 0.69
N PHE A 98 18.39 3.02 1.32
CA PHE A 98 18.48 2.77 2.76
C PHE A 98 19.88 2.32 3.17
N THR A 99 20.51 1.45 2.39
CA THR A 99 21.87 0.94 2.70
C THR A 99 22.91 2.05 2.63
N GLU A 100 22.88 2.88 1.58
CA GLU A 100 23.82 4.00 1.40
C GLU A 100 23.69 5.01 2.55
N LYS A 101 22.47 5.47 2.85
CA LYS A 101 22.22 6.43 3.93
C LYS A 101 22.51 5.84 5.32
N SER A 102 22.29 4.54 5.53
CA SER A 102 22.64 3.87 6.80
C SER A 102 24.14 3.89 7.05
N ILE A 103 24.97 3.73 6.01
CA ILE A 103 26.43 3.79 6.13
C ILE A 103 26.89 5.18 6.55
N GLU A 104 26.30 6.24 5.98
CA GLU A 104 26.60 7.63 6.33
C GLU A 104 26.27 7.97 7.78
N LEU A 105 25.27 7.29 8.36
CA LEU A 105 24.79 7.48 9.73
C LEU A 105 25.35 6.45 10.72
N GLU A 106 26.33 5.65 10.31
CA GLU A 106 26.96 4.60 11.14
C GLU A 106 25.96 3.55 11.68
N ILE A 107 24.86 3.30 10.96
CA ILE A 107 23.85 2.28 11.28
C ILE A 107 24.24 0.98 10.57
N CYS A 108 24.38 -0.10 11.34
CA CYS A 108 24.75 -1.42 10.83
C CYS A 108 23.51 -2.24 10.41
N ILE A 109 23.54 -2.79 9.20
CA ILE A 109 22.56 -3.77 8.74
C ILE A 109 23.13 -5.17 8.98
N ALA A 110 22.70 -5.83 10.05
CA ALA A 110 23.25 -7.14 10.44
C ALA A 110 22.80 -8.29 9.53
N LEU A 111 21.59 -8.18 8.99
CA LEU A 111 21.01 -9.12 8.05
C LEU A 111 20.17 -8.35 7.04
N ALA A 112 20.40 -8.61 5.76
CA ALA A 112 19.55 -8.14 4.67
C ALA A 112 18.99 -9.36 3.94
N ARG A 113 17.66 -9.45 3.83
CA ARG A 113 16.98 -10.53 3.10
C ARG A 113 15.85 -10.02 2.23
N GLN A 114 15.78 -10.61 1.06
CA GLN A 114 14.72 -10.36 0.10
C GLN A 114 13.67 -11.46 0.16
N PHE A 115 12.42 -11.11 -0.17
CA PHE A 115 11.32 -12.05 -0.30
C PHE A 115 10.35 -11.58 -1.38
N ARG A 116 9.48 -12.49 -1.84
CA ARG A 116 8.52 -12.25 -2.91
C ARG A 116 7.15 -12.74 -2.50
N ILE A 117 6.13 -12.34 -3.26
CA ILE A 117 4.77 -12.87 -3.09
C ILE A 117 4.68 -14.37 -3.35
N ASP A 118 5.53 -14.89 -4.25
CA ASP A 118 5.63 -16.30 -4.64
C ASP A 118 6.69 -17.08 -3.83
N SER A 119 7.29 -16.47 -2.80
CA SER A 119 8.21 -17.16 -1.89
C SER A 119 7.51 -18.32 -1.19
N THR A 120 8.17 -19.47 -1.18
CA THR A 120 7.67 -20.69 -0.54
C THR A 120 7.71 -20.58 0.99
N PRO A 121 6.89 -21.35 1.72
CA PRO A 121 6.94 -21.38 3.18
C PRO A 121 8.34 -21.69 3.73
N ASP A 122 9.08 -22.60 3.08
CA ASP A 122 10.44 -22.96 3.48
C ASP A 122 11.38 -21.75 3.34
N GLU A 123 11.39 -21.07 2.19
CA GLU A 123 12.21 -19.85 2.00
C GLU A 123 11.91 -18.75 3.04
N LEU A 124 10.64 -18.56 3.37
CA LEU A 124 10.22 -17.57 4.37
C LEU A 124 10.60 -18.01 5.80
N SER A 125 10.48 -19.30 6.11
CA SER A 125 10.95 -19.86 7.39
C SER A 125 12.47 -19.75 7.53
N ASP A 126 13.22 -19.87 6.44
CA ASP A 126 14.67 -19.71 6.42
C ASP A 126 15.08 -18.29 6.85
N ILE A 127 14.39 -17.26 6.34
CA ILE A 127 14.57 -15.86 6.79
C ILE A 127 14.38 -15.78 8.31
N GLY A 128 13.29 -16.36 8.84
CA GLY A 128 13.02 -16.40 10.27
C GLY A 128 14.11 -17.09 11.09
N ARG A 129 14.66 -18.21 10.59
CA ARG A 129 15.77 -18.93 11.25
C ARG A 129 17.05 -18.13 11.26
N GLU A 130 17.32 -17.35 10.22
CA GLU A 130 18.49 -16.48 10.18
C GLU A 130 18.37 -15.27 11.09
N ILE A 131 17.19 -14.64 11.15
CA ILE A 131 16.89 -13.56 12.11
C ILE A 131 17.13 -14.05 13.55
N LYS A 132 16.71 -15.28 13.89
CA LYS A 132 16.93 -15.85 15.23
C LYS A 132 18.40 -15.99 15.63
N LYS A 133 19.34 -16.01 14.69
CA LYS A 133 20.78 -16.03 15.00
C LYS A 133 21.26 -14.73 15.64
N PHE A 134 20.47 -13.64 15.54
CA PHE A 134 20.77 -12.33 16.08
C PHE A 134 19.92 -12.02 17.33
N GLU A 135 20.20 -12.72 18.44
CA GLU A 135 19.35 -12.67 19.65
C GLU A 135 19.17 -11.27 20.26
N ASN A 136 20.14 -10.37 20.05
CA ASN A 136 20.16 -9.01 20.59
C ASN A 136 19.60 -7.94 19.63
N ILE A 137 19.22 -8.31 18.40
CA ILE A 137 18.69 -7.36 17.42
C ILE A 137 17.18 -7.55 17.32
N ARG A 138 16.44 -6.49 17.66
CA ARG A 138 14.97 -6.52 17.71
C ARG A 138 14.30 -5.63 16.67
N VAL A 139 15.05 -4.76 16.02
CA VAL A 139 14.51 -3.80 15.04
C VAL A 139 14.57 -4.42 13.65
N ILE A 140 13.42 -4.54 13.01
CA ILE A 140 13.28 -4.98 11.62
C ILE A 140 12.76 -3.79 10.82
N VAL A 141 13.57 -3.31 9.87
CA VAL A 141 13.14 -2.40 8.82
C VAL A 141 12.59 -3.24 7.67
N ALA A 142 11.33 -3.02 7.31
CA ALA A 142 10.63 -3.73 6.24
C ALA A 142 10.26 -2.76 5.11
N ILE A 143 10.95 -2.89 3.99
CA ILE A 143 10.75 -2.11 2.76
C ILE A 143 10.03 -3.02 1.76
N ALA A 144 8.69 -3.01 1.81
CA ALA A 144 7.89 -4.00 1.13
C ALA A 144 6.61 -3.43 0.55
N GLU A 145 6.16 -4.01 -0.57
CA GLU A 145 4.77 -3.89 -1.01
C GLU A 145 3.85 -4.73 -0.10
N GLU A 146 2.58 -4.32 0.02
CA GLU A 146 1.58 -4.92 0.90
C GLU A 146 1.46 -6.44 0.74
N SER A 147 1.19 -6.94 -0.47
CA SER A 147 0.87 -8.35 -0.69
C SER A 147 2.02 -9.31 -0.31
N PRO A 148 3.28 -9.11 -0.75
CA PRO A 148 4.40 -9.89 -0.24
C PRO A 148 4.55 -9.80 1.28
N MET A 149 4.34 -8.61 1.86
CA MET A 149 4.51 -8.40 3.29
C MET A 149 3.51 -9.22 4.11
N LEU A 150 2.25 -9.29 3.67
CA LEU A 150 1.22 -10.12 4.32
C LEU A 150 1.58 -11.61 4.28
N VAL A 151 2.21 -12.09 3.20
CA VAL A 151 2.72 -13.46 3.09
C VAL A 151 3.84 -13.70 4.11
N LEU A 152 4.80 -12.78 4.21
CA LEU A 152 5.89 -12.85 5.18
C LEU A 152 5.38 -12.83 6.63
N LEU A 153 4.49 -11.89 6.97
CA LEU A 153 3.90 -11.77 8.31
C LEU A 153 3.09 -13.02 8.70
N SER A 154 2.39 -13.61 7.73
CA SER A 154 1.69 -14.88 7.92
C SER A 154 2.64 -16.02 8.24
N GLN A 155 3.83 -16.05 7.62
CA GLN A 155 4.86 -17.02 7.97
C GLN A 155 5.47 -16.74 9.34
N PHE A 156 5.76 -15.48 9.68
CA PHE A 156 6.24 -15.10 11.02
C PHE A 156 5.27 -15.54 12.12
N LYS A 157 3.95 -15.40 11.88
CA LYS A 157 2.91 -15.91 12.76
C LYS A 157 3.02 -17.44 12.94
N ARG A 158 3.12 -18.20 11.84
CA ARG A 158 3.24 -19.67 11.88
C ARG A 158 4.49 -20.14 12.64
N ASP A 159 5.60 -19.46 12.43
CA ASP A 159 6.90 -19.76 13.05
C ASP A 159 7.06 -19.18 14.45
N ARG A 160 6.01 -18.51 14.96
CA ARG A 160 5.93 -17.85 16.27
C ARG A 160 7.08 -16.87 16.49
N LEU A 161 7.37 -16.07 15.47
CA LEU A 161 8.37 -15.02 15.48
C LEU A 161 7.74 -13.72 16.00
N TYR A 162 7.92 -13.47 17.29
CA TYR A 162 7.33 -12.33 18.00
C TYR A 162 8.41 -11.50 18.70
N GLY A 163 8.03 -10.30 19.14
CA GLY A 163 8.89 -9.42 19.93
C GLY A 163 9.91 -8.63 19.12
N TYR A 164 9.63 -8.41 17.84
CA TYR A 164 10.38 -7.50 16.98
C TYR A 164 9.65 -6.16 16.87
N VAL A 165 10.41 -5.07 16.82
CA VAL A 165 9.91 -3.73 16.48
C VAL A 165 10.01 -3.58 14.97
N TRP A 166 8.87 -3.48 14.31
CA TRP A 166 8.80 -3.29 12.87
C TRP A 166 8.82 -1.81 12.54
N LEU A 167 9.67 -1.42 11.60
CA LEU A 167 9.71 -0.11 10.99
C LEU A 167 9.36 -0.26 9.51
N GLY A 168 8.42 0.52 9.00
CA GLY A 168 7.98 0.41 7.61
C GLY A 168 7.40 1.70 7.06
N THR A 169 7.14 1.69 5.76
CA THR A 169 6.48 2.75 5.01
C THR A 169 5.00 2.46 4.83
N ASP A 170 4.24 3.45 4.36
CA ASP A 170 2.82 3.35 4.02
C ASP A 170 2.51 2.25 3.00
N SER A 171 3.48 1.82 2.19
CA SER A 171 3.33 0.74 1.20
C SER A 171 2.79 -0.59 1.75
N TRP A 172 2.89 -0.85 3.06
CA TRP A 172 2.30 -2.03 3.70
C TRP A 172 1.69 -1.75 5.08
N THR A 173 2.17 -0.72 5.78
CA THR A 173 1.78 -0.46 7.19
C THR A 173 0.36 0.06 7.35
N VAL A 174 -0.23 0.66 6.31
CA VAL A 174 -1.64 1.13 6.30
C VAL A 174 -2.61 0.06 5.80
N SER A 175 -2.15 -1.19 5.62
CA SER A 175 -3.01 -2.27 5.18
C SER A 175 -4.10 -2.56 6.21
N THR A 176 -5.36 -2.51 5.77
CA THR A 176 -6.51 -2.86 6.61
C THR A 176 -6.49 -4.34 7.04
N GLN A 177 -5.72 -5.19 6.34
CA GLN A 177 -5.53 -6.59 6.73
C GLN A 177 -4.77 -6.73 8.06
N LEU A 178 -3.96 -5.74 8.44
CA LEU A 178 -3.22 -5.75 9.71
C LEU A 178 -4.12 -5.50 10.93
N ILE A 179 -5.36 -5.04 10.73
CA ILE A 179 -6.37 -4.91 11.79
C ILE A 179 -6.79 -6.28 12.32
N ASN A 180 -6.63 -7.34 11.52
CA ASN A 180 -6.90 -8.70 11.96
C ASN A 180 -6.07 -9.03 13.22
N PRO A 181 -6.73 -9.35 14.36
CA PRO A 181 -6.05 -9.65 15.63
C PRO A 181 -4.99 -10.76 15.53
N ASP A 182 -5.08 -11.61 14.51
CA ASP A 182 -4.10 -12.66 14.22
C ASP A 182 -2.70 -12.13 13.91
N TYR A 183 -2.58 -10.93 13.35
CA TYR A 183 -1.29 -10.29 13.07
C TYR A 183 -0.75 -9.52 14.28
N TYR A 184 -1.60 -9.13 15.22
CA TYR A 184 -1.22 -8.33 16.39
C TYR A 184 0.00 -8.89 17.14
N PRO A 185 0.13 -10.20 17.45
CA PRO A 185 1.31 -10.74 18.14
C PRO A 185 2.63 -10.55 17.37
N VAL A 186 2.57 -10.43 16.04
CA VAL A 186 3.74 -10.27 15.16
C VAL A 186 4.14 -8.80 15.06
N VAL A 187 3.18 -7.90 14.83
CA VAL A 187 3.44 -6.48 14.52
C VAL A 187 3.20 -5.52 15.70
N LYS A 188 2.96 -6.05 16.91
CA LYS A 188 2.74 -5.22 18.11
C LYS A 188 3.90 -4.23 18.32
N GLY A 189 3.57 -2.94 18.37
CA GLY A 189 4.54 -1.86 18.58
C GLY A 189 5.28 -1.43 17.31
N MET A 190 4.76 -1.79 16.13
CA MET A 190 5.23 -1.28 14.84
C MET A 190 5.17 0.25 14.77
N LEU A 191 6.18 0.85 14.14
CA LEU A 191 6.21 2.27 13.79
C LEU A 191 6.17 2.39 12.26
N ALA A 192 5.34 3.31 11.77
CA ALA A 192 5.13 3.53 10.35
C ALA A 192 5.46 4.98 9.97
N ILE A 193 6.10 5.16 8.82
CA ILE A 193 6.19 6.46 8.15
C ILE A 193 5.10 6.50 7.08
N VAL A 194 4.13 7.37 7.29
CA VAL A 194 3.00 7.57 6.39
C VAL A 194 3.02 9.02 5.91
N PRO A 195 2.88 9.28 4.60
CA PRO A 195 2.72 10.63 4.09
C PRO A 195 1.56 11.34 4.80
N HIS A 196 1.75 12.62 5.12
CA HIS A 196 0.66 13.42 5.63
C HIS A 196 -0.36 13.67 4.50
N THR A 197 -1.62 13.45 4.79
CA THR A 197 -2.74 13.74 3.92
C THR A 197 -3.83 14.42 4.73
N GLU A 198 -4.46 15.44 4.17
CA GLU A 198 -5.59 16.09 4.81
C GLU A 198 -6.83 15.19 4.75
N GLN A 199 -7.64 15.22 5.81
CA GLN A 199 -8.96 14.62 5.79
C GLN A 199 -9.93 15.63 5.16
N ASP A 200 -10.84 15.11 4.35
CA ASP A 200 -11.88 15.88 3.69
C ASP A 200 -13.23 15.52 4.33
N ASP A 201 -13.76 16.43 5.14
CA ASP A 201 -15.01 16.22 5.88
C ASP A 201 -16.20 16.04 4.92
N ASP A 202 -16.22 16.76 3.79
CA ASP A 202 -17.27 16.66 2.78
C ASP A 202 -17.23 15.27 2.11
N PHE A 203 -16.04 14.72 1.87
CA PHE A 203 -15.88 13.36 1.38
C PHE A 203 -16.34 12.33 2.42
N GLN A 204 -16.02 12.53 3.71
CA GLN A 204 -16.49 11.64 4.77
C GLN A 204 -18.02 11.60 4.84
N GLU A 205 -18.68 12.77 4.77
CA GLU A 205 -20.13 12.85 4.71
C GLU A 205 -20.68 12.16 3.45
N TYR A 206 -20.09 12.45 2.28
CA TYR A 206 -20.47 11.81 1.02
C TYR A 206 -20.39 10.29 1.10
N ILE A 207 -19.26 9.72 1.54
CA ILE A 207 -19.08 8.27 1.55
C ILE A 207 -19.97 7.57 2.59
N HIS A 208 -20.28 8.25 3.71
CA HIS A 208 -21.25 7.75 4.69
C HIS A 208 -22.67 7.68 4.12
N ASP A 209 -23.00 8.54 3.15
CA ASP A 209 -24.31 8.58 2.49
C ASP A 209 -24.40 7.69 1.24
N VAL A 210 -23.27 7.16 0.73
CA VAL A 210 -23.28 6.25 -0.41
C VAL A 210 -24.09 4.98 -0.08
N ARG A 211 -25.08 4.67 -0.92
CA ARG A 211 -25.90 3.45 -0.86
C ARG A 211 -25.87 2.75 -2.22
N VAL A 212 -25.92 1.42 -2.21
CA VAL A 212 -25.87 0.57 -3.43
C VAL A 212 -27.01 0.88 -4.43
N GLN A 213 -28.17 1.36 -3.96
CA GLN A 213 -29.30 1.73 -4.83
C GLN A 213 -29.31 3.20 -5.29
N GLN A 214 -28.65 4.12 -4.55
CA GLN A 214 -28.64 5.55 -4.88
C GLN A 214 -27.63 5.89 -5.99
N SER A 215 -26.71 4.98 -6.33
CA SER A 215 -25.73 5.07 -7.42
C SER A 215 -26.33 5.11 -8.83
N GLY A 216 -27.64 5.31 -8.98
CA GLY A 216 -28.37 5.48 -10.25
C GLY A 216 -28.02 6.74 -11.08
N LEU A 217 -26.93 7.46 -10.77
CA LEU A 217 -26.44 8.59 -11.55
C LEU A 217 -25.12 8.24 -12.28
N ARG A 218 -25.31 7.62 -13.45
CA ARG A 218 -24.45 7.64 -14.66
C ARG A 218 -23.14 6.86 -14.71
N VAL A 219 -22.56 6.40 -13.61
CA VAL A 219 -21.62 5.27 -13.61
C VAL A 219 -21.88 4.50 -12.31
N GLU A 220 -22.60 3.38 -12.39
CA GLU A 220 -22.67 2.45 -11.26
C GLU A 220 -21.23 2.02 -10.95
N ASP A 221 -20.73 2.32 -9.76
CA ASP A 221 -19.46 1.76 -9.31
C ASP A 221 -19.65 0.23 -9.23
N PRO A 222 -19.04 -0.54 -10.15
CA PRO A 222 -19.28 -1.98 -10.23
C PRO A 222 -18.68 -2.72 -9.04
N PHE A 223 -17.84 -2.07 -8.24
CA PHE A 223 -17.17 -2.65 -7.08
C PHE A 223 -17.91 -2.38 -5.77
N LEU A 224 -18.89 -1.47 -5.76
CA LEU A 224 -19.60 -1.07 -4.54
C LEU A 224 -20.39 -2.22 -3.92
N ALA A 225 -21.09 -3.00 -4.75
CA ALA A 225 -21.85 -4.16 -4.27
C ALA A 225 -20.95 -5.22 -3.63
N GLU A 226 -19.85 -5.59 -4.30
CA GLU A 226 -18.87 -6.55 -3.77
C GLU A 226 -18.27 -6.08 -2.44
N TYR A 227 -17.97 -4.79 -2.35
CA TYR A 227 -17.45 -4.20 -1.13
C TYR A 227 -18.45 -4.30 0.04
N TRP A 228 -19.73 -3.94 -0.17
CA TRP A 228 -20.78 -4.04 0.85
C TRP A 228 -21.00 -5.49 1.31
N GLU A 229 -21.10 -6.44 0.36
CA GLU A 229 -21.26 -7.87 0.66
C GLU A 229 -20.14 -8.38 1.57
N LYS A 230 -18.91 -7.94 1.31
CA LYS A 230 -17.73 -8.30 2.08
C LYS A 230 -17.74 -7.71 3.50
N GLN A 231 -18.06 -6.42 3.65
CA GLN A 231 -18.01 -5.76 4.97
C GLN A 231 -19.18 -6.16 5.87
N LEU A 232 -20.38 -6.33 5.29
CA LEU A 232 -21.58 -6.67 6.03
C LEU A 232 -21.80 -8.19 6.16
N ASN A 233 -20.96 -8.99 5.49
CA ASN A 233 -21.04 -10.45 5.41
C ASN A 233 -22.45 -10.91 4.98
N CYS A 234 -22.90 -10.38 3.85
CA CYS A 234 -24.22 -10.61 3.27
C CYS A 234 -24.14 -10.75 1.74
N THR A 235 -25.26 -11.07 1.08
CA THR A 235 -25.35 -11.06 -0.39
C THR A 235 -26.58 -10.33 -0.93
N PHE A 236 -26.42 -9.61 -2.04
CA PHE A 236 -27.49 -9.01 -2.82
C PHE A 236 -28.15 -10.01 -3.80
N VAL A 237 -27.47 -11.13 -4.12
CA VAL A 237 -28.00 -12.15 -5.06
C VAL A 237 -28.78 -13.22 -4.29
N MET A 238 -30.03 -13.45 -4.68
CA MET A 238 -30.79 -14.61 -4.17
C MET A 238 -30.18 -15.92 -4.70
N THR A 239 -29.41 -16.62 -3.87
CA THR A 239 -28.96 -17.99 -4.17
C THR A 239 -30.03 -18.99 -3.72
N SER A 240 -30.87 -19.41 -4.66
CA SER A 240 -31.87 -20.47 -4.46
C SER A 240 -31.16 -21.81 -4.15
N GLY A 241 -30.97 -22.14 -2.88
CA GLY A 241 -30.50 -23.47 -2.44
C GLY A 241 -29.41 -23.51 -1.37
N LEU A 242 -28.85 -22.37 -0.95
CA LEU A 242 -27.94 -22.29 0.20
C LEU A 242 -28.69 -21.67 1.38
N ALA A 243 -29.14 -22.52 2.31
CA ALA A 243 -30.07 -22.14 3.38
C ALA A 243 -29.47 -21.28 4.52
N ASP A 244 -28.33 -20.61 4.32
CA ASP A 244 -27.59 -19.98 5.43
C ASP A 244 -26.85 -18.66 5.07
N VAL A 245 -27.16 -18.04 3.92
CA VAL A 245 -26.52 -16.76 3.54
C VAL A 245 -27.45 -15.59 3.87
N ARG A 246 -26.97 -14.67 4.73
CA ARG A 246 -27.67 -13.41 5.08
C ARG A 246 -27.87 -12.56 3.81
N GLN A 247 -29.09 -12.08 3.59
CA GLN A 247 -29.37 -11.11 2.54
C GLN A 247 -29.00 -9.71 3.01
N CYS A 248 -28.37 -8.91 2.15
CA CYS A 248 -28.11 -7.51 2.43
C CYS A 248 -29.42 -6.71 2.37
N ASP A 249 -29.60 -5.78 3.30
CA ASP A 249 -30.66 -4.78 3.20
C ASP A 249 -30.11 -3.55 2.47
N ASN A 250 -30.91 -2.95 1.59
CA ASN A 250 -30.48 -1.89 0.68
C ASN A 250 -30.31 -0.54 1.40
N GLU A 251 -30.81 -0.43 2.62
CA GLU A 251 -30.66 0.72 3.50
C GLU A 251 -29.50 0.54 4.51
N GLU A 252 -28.77 -0.59 4.47
CA GLU A 252 -27.65 -0.82 5.38
C GLU A 252 -26.47 0.12 5.10
N GLU A 253 -26.01 0.75 6.17
CA GLU A 253 -24.85 1.64 6.17
C GLU A 253 -23.59 0.84 6.52
N LEU A 254 -22.44 1.27 6.01
CA LEU A 254 -21.17 0.77 6.51
C LEU A 254 -21.02 1.17 7.99
N PRO A 255 -20.50 0.28 8.84
CA PRO A 255 -20.27 0.62 10.23
C PRO A 255 -19.26 1.77 10.31
N SER A 256 -19.44 2.72 11.23
CA SER A 256 -18.48 3.83 11.41
C SER A 256 -17.07 3.36 11.81
N SER A 257 -16.94 2.10 12.25
CA SER A 257 -15.66 1.44 12.51
C SER A 257 -15.04 0.79 11.27
N ASP A 258 -15.61 0.96 10.08
CA ASP A 258 -15.06 0.41 8.86
C ASP A 258 -13.66 1.01 8.62
N PRO A 259 -12.65 0.16 8.36
CA PRO A 259 -11.29 0.63 8.09
C PRO A 259 -11.17 1.64 6.94
N PHE A 260 -12.14 1.69 6.03
CA PHE A 260 -12.16 2.66 4.93
C PHE A 260 -12.15 4.10 5.43
N PHE A 261 -12.92 4.42 6.47
CA PHE A 261 -13.07 5.78 6.98
C PHE A 261 -11.81 6.28 7.71
N GLU A 262 -11.01 5.37 8.28
CA GLU A 262 -9.85 5.74 9.10
C GLU A 262 -8.51 5.59 8.35
N TYR A 263 -8.36 4.61 7.46
CA TYR A 263 -7.05 4.20 6.94
C TYR A 263 -6.84 4.46 5.44
N VAL A 264 -7.82 4.98 4.71
CA VAL A 264 -7.68 5.28 3.28
C VAL A 264 -7.29 6.75 3.09
N PRO A 265 -6.04 7.04 2.68
CA PRO A 265 -5.60 8.41 2.43
C PRO A 265 -6.24 8.91 1.13
N VAL A 266 -7.35 9.63 1.25
CA VAL A 266 -8.07 10.19 0.09
C VAL A 266 -7.53 11.53 -0.35
N GLY A 267 -6.90 12.30 0.54
CA GLY A 267 -6.36 13.62 0.21
C GLY A 267 -5.43 13.61 -1.01
N SER A 268 -4.48 12.66 -1.08
CA SER A 268 -3.57 12.57 -2.23
C SER A 268 -4.28 12.18 -3.54
N ILE A 269 -5.44 11.52 -3.47
CA ILE A 269 -6.30 11.22 -4.62
C ILE A 269 -6.97 12.50 -5.10
N PHE A 270 -7.53 13.30 -4.18
CA PHE A 270 -8.11 14.62 -4.49
C PHE A 270 -7.09 15.53 -5.14
N ASP A 271 -5.90 15.65 -4.54
CA ASP A 271 -4.80 16.44 -5.11
C ASP A 271 -4.47 16.00 -6.55
N ALA A 272 -4.50 14.69 -6.83
CA ALA A 272 -4.18 14.16 -8.14
C ALA A 272 -5.26 14.50 -9.18
N VAL A 273 -6.54 14.44 -8.78
CA VAL A 273 -7.68 14.88 -9.61
C VAL A 273 -7.60 16.38 -9.86
N GLU A 274 -7.40 17.18 -8.82
CA GLU A 274 -7.34 18.63 -8.89
C GLU A 274 -6.16 19.10 -9.74
N THR A 275 -5.00 18.44 -9.61
CA THR A 275 -3.82 18.71 -10.45
C THR A 275 -4.17 18.63 -11.94
N ILE A 276 -4.94 17.62 -12.36
CA ILE A 276 -5.36 17.47 -13.76
C ILE A 276 -6.41 18.53 -14.11
N ALA A 277 -7.37 18.80 -13.22
CA ALA A 277 -8.43 19.77 -13.45
C ALA A 277 -7.90 21.19 -13.63
N LEU A 278 -6.86 21.59 -12.88
CA LEU A 278 -6.24 22.93 -12.96
C LEU A 278 -5.47 23.18 -14.26
N VAL A 279 -5.02 22.13 -14.94
CA VAL A 279 -4.19 22.22 -16.15
C VAL A 279 -4.93 21.84 -17.44
N SER A 280 -6.21 21.47 -17.33
CA SER A 280 -7.11 21.15 -18.45
C SER A 280 -7.91 22.36 -18.91
#